data_AF-A0A2K3NMP9-F1
#
_entry.id   AF-A0A2K3NMP9-F1
#
_cell.length_a   1.000
_cell.length_b   1.000
_cell.length_c   1.000
_cell.angle_alpha   90.00
_cell.angle_beta   90.00
_cell.angle_gamma   90.00
#
_symmetry.space_group_name_H-M   'P 1'
#
loop_
_entity.id
_entity.type
_entity.pdbx_description
1 polymer ?
#
loop_
_entity_poly.entity_id
_entity_poly.type
_entity_poly.pdbx_seq_one_letter_code
_entity_poly.pdbx_strand_id
1 'polypeptide(L)'
;MNYISSVIALRPQGSPIDSKNNVKTVAIETHDNPNELYPHLIEIANGANVLKSVIDYAHQQGRGICLLGGSGFVTQVTLHLSISKIGTLSGIFQILRIFGTIPPPQIQGSLGELTVCLLDAKGQVVMGNIIPPLVAFGPVKLTTTSFANITCESLP
;
A
#
# COMPACT_ATOMS: atom_id res chain seq x y z
N MET A 1 -37.74 20.45 -72.82
CA MET A 1 -37.42 21.44 -71.76
C MET A 1 -37.18 20.66 -70.47
N ASN A 2 -35.89 20.34 -70.18
CA ASN A 2 -35.20 20.30 -68.87
C ASN A 2 -35.88 19.57 -67.68
N TYR A 3 -35.28 18.67 -66.89
CA TYR A 3 -33.93 18.10 -66.73
C TYR A 3 -34.05 16.77 -65.94
N ILE A 4 -33.04 15.89 -66.05
CA ILE A 4 -33.00 14.49 -65.59
C ILE A 4 -32.46 14.32 -64.15
N SER A 5 -33.06 13.36 -63.44
CA SER A 5 -32.62 12.45 -62.35
C SER A 5 -31.51 12.80 -61.34
N SER A 6 -31.75 12.45 -60.06
CA SER A 6 -30.89 11.51 -59.32
C SER A 6 -31.52 11.04 -57.99
N VAL A 7 -31.53 9.73 -57.80
CA VAL A 7 -31.86 8.94 -56.59
C VAL A 7 -30.78 9.14 -55.51
N ILE A 8 -31.09 9.00 -54.20
CA ILE A 8 -30.30 8.27 -53.16
C ILE A 8 -31.08 8.18 -51.82
N ALA A 9 -31.32 6.92 -51.41
CA ALA A 9 -31.32 6.26 -50.09
C ALA A 9 -32.04 6.82 -48.82
N LEU A 10 -33.05 6.04 -48.40
CA LEU A 10 -33.50 5.62 -47.05
C LEU A 10 -32.83 6.20 -45.79
N ARG A 11 -33.67 6.68 -44.85
CA ARG A 11 -33.70 6.32 -43.41
C ARG A 11 -34.90 6.98 -42.68
N PRO A 12 -35.86 6.22 -42.17
CA PRO A 12 -36.64 6.64 -41.01
C PRO A 12 -36.33 5.67 -39.86
N GLN A 13 -35.52 6.11 -38.90
CA GLN A 13 -35.56 5.52 -37.56
C GLN A 13 -35.80 6.63 -36.57
N GLY A 14 -37.07 6.77 -36.18
CA GLY A 14 -37.44 7.49 -34.97
C GLY A 14 -36.78 6.83 -33.77
N SER A 15 -36.23 7.66 -32.90
CA SER A 15 -35.72 7.24 -31.60
C SER A 15 -36.91 6.95 -30.67
N PRO A 16 -36.97 5.80 -29.96
CA PRO A 16 -37.98 5.63 -28.94
C PRO A 16 -37.59 6.35 -27.64
N ILE A 17 -38.53 7.19 -27.22
CA ILE A 17 -38.99 7.57 -25.88
C ILE A 17 -38.25 6.95 -24.66
N ASP A 18 -37.79 7.85 -23.80
CA ASP A 18 -37.58 7.77 -22.34
C ASP A 18 -37.48 6.39 -21.68
N SER A 19 -36.27 6.05 -21.21
CA SER A 19 -36.07 5.14 -20.07
C SER A 19 -35.24 5.84 -19.01
N LYS A 20 -35.95 6.51 -18.09
CA LYS A 20 -35.43 7.20 -16.91
C LYS A 20 -34.94 6.17 -15.89
N ASN A 21 -33.80 5.53 -16.14
CA ASN A 21 -33.17 4.66 -15.16
C ASN A 21 -32.41 5.53 -14.15
N ASN A 22 -33.14 6.08 -13.18
CA ASN A 22 -32.53 6.56 -11.95
C ASN A 22 -32.01 5.34 -11.19
N VAL A 23 -30.82 4.86 -11.58
CA VAL A 23 -29.98 4.15 -10.62
C VAL A 23 -29.70 5.19 -9.55
N LYS A 24 -30.46 5.13 -8.47
CA LYS A 24 -30.14 5.86 -7.25
C LYS A 24 -28.75 5.37 -6.89
N THR A 25 -27.72 6.14 -7.22
CA THR A 25 -26.40 5.99 -6.62
C THR A 25 -26.70 6.13 -5.14
N VAL A 26 -26.78 5.00 -4.44
CA VAL A 26 -26.82 5.02 -2.99
C VAL A 26 -25.50 5.64 -2.64
N ALA A 27 -25.53 6.93 -2.30
CA ALA A 27 -24.47 7.55 -1.56
C ALA A 27 -24.43 6.75 -0.26
N ILE A 28 -23.62 5.69 -0.27
CA ILE A 28 -23.18 5.08 0.96
C ILE A 28 -22.34 6.19 1.55
N GLU A 29 -22.93 6.98 2.44
CA GLU A 29 -22.17 7.75 3.39
C GLU A 29 -21.34 6.71 4.14
N THR A 30 -20.11 6.49 3.68
CA THR A 30 -19.08 5.90 4.51
C THR A 30 -18.93 6.86 5.66
N HIS A 31 -19.70 6.62 6.71
CA HIS A 31 -19.48 7.28 7.97
C HIS A 31 -18.08 6.87 8.39
N ASP A 32 -17.10 7.75 8.17
CA ASP A 32 -15.71 7.54 8.56
C ASP A 32 -15.68 7.31 10.07
N ASN A 33 -15.79 6.05 10.47
CA ASN A 33 -15.65 5.69 11.86
C ASN A 33 -14.16 5.74 12.17
N PRO A 34 -13.71 6.61 13.08
CA PRO A 34 -12.29 6.74 13.38
C PRO A 34 -11.68 5.45 13.97
N ASN A 35 -12.52 4.49 14.36
CA ASN A 35 -12.13 3.17 14.86
C ASN A 35 -12.12 2.08 13.78
N GLU A 36 -12.45 2.39 12.52
CA GLU A 36 -12.40 1.42 11.42
C GLU A 36 -10.98 1.18 10.90
N LEU A 37 -10.68 -0.10 10.71
CA LEU A 37 -9.48 -0.59 10.05
C LEU A 37 -9.77 -0.87 8.58
N TYR A 38 -8.94 -0.31 7.70
CA TYR A 38 -9.09 -0.51 6.26
C TYR A 38 -7.93 -1.36 5.76
N PRO A 39 -8.18 -2.55 5.18
CA PRO A 39 -7.14 -3.39 4.63
C PRO A 39 -6.60 -2.79 3.32
N HIS A 40 -5.29 -2.88 3.13
CA HIS A 40 -4.62 -2.42 1.91
C HIS A 40 -3.59 -3.44 1.45
N LEU A 41 -3.50 -3.63 0.14
CA LEU A 41 -2.40 -4.33 -0.51
C LEU A 41 -1.53 -3.27 -1.19
N ILE A 42 -0.29 -3.15 -0.73
CA ILE A 42 0.65 -2.16 -1.24
C ILE A 42 1.73 -2.90 -2.03
N GLU A 43 1.97 -2.46 -3.27
CA GLU A 43 3.10 -2.93 -4.07
C GLU A 43 4.18 -1.86 -4.10
N ILE A 44 5.41 -2.25 -3.75
CA ILE A 44 6.59 -1.39 -3.72
C ILE A 44 7.46 -1.76 -4.91
N ALA A 45 7.78 -0.74 -5.71
CA ALA A 45 8.57 -0.90 -6.92
C ALA A 45 10.03 -1.30 -6.63
N ASN A 46 10.65 -1.98 -7.59
CA ASN A 46 12.07 -2.30 -7.55
C ASN A 46 12.93 -1.04 -7.33
N GLY A 47 13.95 -1.14 -6.47
CA GLY A 47 14.84 -0.04 -6.14
C GLY A 47 14.29 0.98 -5.13
N ALA A 48 13.01 0.89 -4.77
CA ALA A 48 12.44 1.77 -3.75
C ALA A 48 12.83 1.30 -2.33
N ASN A 49 13.01 2.25 -1.42
CA ASN A 49 13.18 1.94 -0.01
C ASN A 49 11.83 1.57 0.61
N VAL A 50 11.72 0.36 1.16
CA VAL A 50 10.47 -0.21 1.68
C VAL A 50 9.93 0.63 2.84
N LEU A 51 10.75 0.89 3.86
CA LEU A 51 10.33 1.66 5.04
C LEU A 51 9.86 3.07 4.65
N LYS A 52 10.65 3.78 3.83
CA LYS A 52 10.27 5.10 3.34
C LYS A 52 8.97 5.08 2.55
N SER A 53 8.75 4.08 1.70
CA SER A 53 7.52 3.95 0.91
C SER A 53 6.28 3.78 1.79
N VAL A 54 6.37 3.00 2.88
CA VAL A 54 5.25 2.83 3.82
C VAL A 54 5.02 4.10 4.65
N ILE A 55 6.10 4.80 5.06
CA ILE A 55 6.00 6.12 5.73
C ILE A 55 5.28 7.11 4.81
N ASP A 56 5.76 7.27 3.57
CA ASP A 56 5.19 8.19 2.60
C ASP A 56 3.71 7.84 2.31
N TYR A 57 3.36 6.55 2.26
CA TYR A 57 1.97 6.09 2.15
C TYR A 57 1.12 6.48 3.37
N ALA A 58 1.61 6.29 4.60
CA ALA A 58 0.92 6.71 5.83
C ALA A 58 0.65 8.23 5.83
N HIS A 59 1.64 9.02 5.38
CA HIS A 59 1.49 10.46 5.20
C HIS A 59 0.42 10.83 4.17
N GLN A 60 0.38 10.15 3.02
CA GLN A 60 -0.64 10.38 1.99
C GLN A 60 -2.06 10.03 2.46
N GLN A 61 -2.20 8.97 3.27
CA GLN A 61 -3.50 8.56 3.81
C GLN A 61 -3.94 9.38 5.03
N GLY A 62 -3.05 10.18 5.63
CA GLY A 62 -3.32 10.87 6.89
C GLY A 62 -3.62 9.91 8.06
N ARG A 63 -3.20 8.65 7.95
CA ARG A 63 -3.54 7.53 8.85
C ARG A 63 -2.30 6.75 9.22
N GLY A 64 -2.34 6.08 10.37
CA GLY A 64 -1.33 5.11 10.74
C GLY A 64 -1.50 3.82 9.94
N ILE A 65 -0.42 3.05 9.82
CA ILE A 65 -0.37 1.80 9.05
C ILE A 65 0.13 0.67 9.96
N CYS A 66 -0.64 -0.40 10.06
CA CYS A 66 -0.24 -1.66 10.66
C CYS A 66 0.10 -2.65 9.54
N LEU A 67 1.37 -3.01 9.44
CA LEU A 67 1.89 -3.97 8.50
C LEU A 67 1.70 -5.38 9.07
N LEU A 68 0.86 -6.18 8.41
CA LEU A 68 0.52 -7.54 8.86
C LEU A 68 1.49 -8.59 8.30
N GLY A 69 2.04 -8.32 7.13
CA GLY A 69 2.86 -9.25 6.37
C GLY A 69 3.38 -8.65 5.09
N GLY A 70 4.27 -9.38 4.43
CA GLY A 70 4.75 -9.01 3.10
C GLY A 70 5.67 -10.08 2.53
N SER A 71 5.90 -9.97 1.22
CA SER A 71 6.69 -10.91 0.44
C SER A 71 7.44 -10.18 -0.68
N GLY A 72 8.54 -10.78 -1.13
CA GLY A 72 9.42 -10.23 -2.14
C GLY A 72 10.88 -10.39 -1.75
N PHE A 73 11.77 -9.71 -2.46
CA PHE A 73 13.20 -9.72 -2.17
C PHE A 73 13.69 -8.32 -1.89
N VAL A 74 14.73 -8.21 -1.09
CA VAL A 74 15.36 -6.95 -0.70
C VAL A 74 16.87 -7.03 -0.80
N THR A 75 17.50 -5.87 -0.93
CA THR A 75 18.94 -5.67 -0.91
C THR A 75 19.28 -4.42 -0.11
N GLN A 76 20.57 -4.17 0.13
CA GLN A 76 21.07 -3.06 0.95
C GLN A 76 20.28 -2.94 2.25
N VAL A 77 20.39 -3.97 3.09
CA VAL A 77 19.58 -4.13 4.30
C VAL A 77 20.36 -3.60 5.49
N THR A 78 19.76 -2.74 6.29
CA THR A 78 20.30 -2.36 7.60
C THR A 78 19.26 -2.61 8.70
N LEU A 79 19.66 -3.34 9.75
CA LEU A 79 18.79 -3.73 10.85
C LEU A 79 19.40 -3.40 12.20
N HIS A 80 18.56 -3.05 13.18
CA HIS A 80 18.89 -3.27 14.59
C HIS A 80 18.72 -4.76 14.90
N LEU A 81 19.84 -5.46 15.07
CA LEU A 81 19.89 -6.88 15.45
C LEU A 81 19.76 -7.07 16.97
N SER A 82 20.09 -6.04 17.74
CA SER A 82 19.83 -5.93 19.17
C SER A 82 19.85 -4.46 19.58
N ILE A 83 19.56 -4.16 20.85
CA ILE A 83 19.55 -2.79 21.41
C ILE A 83 20.86 -2.03 21.12
N SER A 84 22.00 -2.72 21.17
CA SER A 84 23.33 -2.14 20.98
C SER A 84 24.01 -2.54 19.67
N LYS A 85 23.33 -3.27 18.78
CA LYS A 85 23.92 -3.80 17.55
C LYS A 85 23.11 -3.43 16.32
N ILE A 86 23.71 -2.61 15.47
CA ILE A 86 23.28 -2.36 14.10
C ILE A 86 24.09 -3.25 13.17
N GLY A 87 23.42 -3.91 12.22
CA GLY A 87 24.05 -4.73 11.19
C GLY A 87 23.62 -4.29 9.80
N THR A 88 24.60 -4.02 8.93
CA THR A 88 24.38 -3.84 7.49
C THR A 88 24.70 -5.15 6.77
N LEU A 89 23.72 -5.68 6.04
CA LEU A 89 23.80 -6.95 5.34
C LEU A 89 23.87 -6.70 3.83
N SER A 90 24.86 -7.31 3.20
CA SER A 90 25.07 -7.22 1.75
C SER A 90 24.62 -8.51 1.07
N GLY A 91 23.91 -8.37 -0.05
CA GLY A 91 23.33 -9.48 -0.79
C GLY A 91 21.87 -9.23 -1.17
N ILE A 92 21.24 -10.28 -1.69
CA ILE A 92 19.80 -10.32 -1.94
C ILE A 92 19.20 -11.26 -0.90
N PHE A 93 18.13 -10.83 -0.26
CA PHE A 93 17.46 -11.55 0.80
C PHE A 93 15.98 -11.72 0.47
N GLN A 94 15.43 -12.90 0.72
CA GLN A 94 13.99 -13.12 0.63
C GLN A 94 13.32 -12.62 1.91
N ILE A 95 12.23 -11.85 1.76
CA ILE A 95 11.36 -11.53 2.88
C ILE A 95 10.59 -12.80 3.25
N LEU A 96 10.86 -13.34 4.44
CA LEU A 96 10.04 -14.40 5.03
C LEU A 96 8.86 -13.81 5.78
N ARG A 97 9.08 -12.69 6.47
CA ARG A 97 8.04 -11.96 7.18
C ARG A 97 8.44 -10.51 7.39
N ILE A 98 7.47 -9.61 7.34
CA ILE A 98 7.63 -8.21 7.71
C ILE A 98 6.36 -7.76 8.41
N PHE A 99 6.48 -7.08 9.55
CA PHE A 99 5.35 -6.63 10.34
C PHE A 99 5.73 -5.44 11.21
N GLY A 100 4.74 -4.79 11.81
CA GLY A 100 4.93 -3.68 12.72
C GLY A 100 4.01 -2.51 12.39
N THR A 101 4.27 -1.36 13.00
CA THR A 101 3.32 -0.26 12.97
C THR A 101 4.01 1.06 12.70
N ILE A 102 3.44 1.86 11.80
CA ILE A 102 3.76 3.26 11.59
C ILE A 102 2.61 4.09 12.16
N PRO A 103 2.87 4.99 13.12
CA PRO A 103 1.82 5.81 13.71
C PRO A 103 1.26 6.82 12.70
N PRO A 104 0.08 7.39 12.97
CA PRO A 104 -0.46 8.48 12.17
C PRO A 104 0.49 9.68 12.19
N PRO A 105 0.63 10.42 11.06
CA PRO A 105 1.57 11.54 10.93
C PRO A 105 1.48 12.65 11.99
N GLN A 106 0.31 12.80 12.60
CA GLN A 106 0.05 13.75 13.69
C GLN A 106 0.80 13.43 14.99
N ILE A 107 1.27 12.20 15.17
CA ILE A 107 2.05 11.79 16.35
C ILE A 107 3.52 12.14 16.11
N GLN A 108 3.94 13.28 16.67
CA GLN A 108 5.31 13.76 16.55
C GLN A 108 6.32 12.82 17.24
N GLY A 109 7.48 12.60 16.59
CA GLY A 109 8.63 11.91 17.19
C GLY A 109 8.63 10.39 17.11
N SER A 110 7.60 9.74 16.58
CA SER A 110 7.58 8.29 16.37
C SER A 110 7.69 7.95 14.88
N LEU A 111 8.81 7.30 14.49
CA LEU A 111 9.07 6.90 13.10
C LEU A 111 8.38 5.56 12.71
N GLY A 112 7.65 4.96 13.65
CA GLY A 112 7.16 3.59 13.52
C GLY A 112 8.25 2.56 13.80
N GLU A 113 7.82 1.36 14.15
CA GLU A 113 8.70 0.21 14.40
C GLU A 113 8.26 -0.91 13.48
N LEU A 114 9.09 -1.22 12.49
CA LEU A 114 8.89 -2.36 11.61
C LEU A 114 9.99 -3.39 11.85
N THR A 115 9.62 -4.66 11.94
CA THR A 115 10.52 -5.79 12.08
C THR A 115 10.45 -6.65 10.83
N VAL A 116 11.58 -7.19 10.40
CA VAL A 116 11.69 -8.08 9.24
C VAL A 116 12.45 -9.35 9.61
N CYS A 117 12.05 -10.45 8.99
CA CYS A 117 12.72 -11.73 8.98
C CYS A 117 13.11 -12.05 7.54
N LEU A 118 14.40 -12.28 7.31
CA LEU A 118 15.03 -12.39 6.00
C LEU A 118 15.78 -13.72 5.87
N LEU A 119 15.73 -14.31 4.68
CA LEU A 119 16.52 -15.49 4.31
C LEU A 119 17.60 -15.10 3.31
N ASP A 120 18.85 -15.48 3.56
CA ASP A 120 19.95 -15.29 2.61
C ASP A 120 20.08 -16.46 1.62
N ALA A 121 20.92 -16.30 0.60
CA ALA A 121 21.16 -17.34 -0.41
C ALA A 121 21.80 -18.63 0.14
N LYS A 122 22.33 -18.61 1.37
CA LYS A 122 22.92 -19.77 2.04
C LYS A 122 21.90 -20.49 2.94
N GLY A 123 20.66 -20.02 3.00
CA GLY A 123 19.61 -20.55 3.86
C GLY A 123 19.67 -20.06 5.31
N GLN A 124 20.42 -18.99 5.59
CA GLN A 124 20.50 -18.40 6.93
C GLN A 124 19.39 -17.38 7.13
N VAL A 125 18.79 -17.40 8.32
CA VAL A 125 17.72 -16.48 8.70
C VAL A 125 18.28 -15.37 9.60
N VAL A 126 17.95 -14.13 9.28
CA VAL A 126 18.28 -12.95 10.07
C VAL A 126 17.01 -12.16 10.36
N MET A 127 16.89 -11.66 11.58
CA MET A 127 15.74 -10.90 12.06
C MET A 127 16.20 -9.64 12.76
N GLY A 128 15.44 -8.56 12.60
CA GLY A 128 15.71 -7.32 13.30
C GLY A 128 14.77 -6.20 12.90
N ASN A 129 14.89 -5.08 13.62
CA ASN A 129 14.10 -3.89 13.31
C ASN A 129 14.72 -3.15 12.14
N ILE A 130 13.87 -2.72 11.21
CA ILE A 130 14.29 -2.07 9.98
C ILE A 130 14.77 -0.67 10.30
N ILE A 131 15.96 -0.33 9.83
CA ILE A 131 16.39 1.06 9.66
C ILE A 131 16.76 1.28 8.19
N PRO A 132 16.57 2.48 7.64
CA PRO A 132 16.99 2.73 6.27
C PRO A 132 18.50 2.48 6.10
N PRO A 133 18.94 1.81 5.02
CA PRO A 133 18.15 1.31 3.90
C PRO A 133 17.53 -0.09 4.08
N LEU A 134 16.40 -0.30 3.38
CA LEU A 134 15.84 -1.62 3.04
C LEU A 134 15.28 -1.51 1.62
N VAL A 135 16.07 -1.87 0.61
CA VAL A 135 15.76 -1.59 -0.80
C VAL A 135 15.08 -2.79 -1.44
N ALA A 136 13.94 -2.60 -2.11
CA ALA A 136 13.26 -3.64 -2.85
C ALA A 136 14.10 -4.15 -4.03
N PHE A 137 14.21 -5.47 -4.18
CA PHE A 137 14.82 -6.15 -5.31
C PHE A 137 13.72 -6.90 -6.07
N GLY A 138 13.13 -6.25 -7.07
CA GLY A 138 11.86 -6.63 -7.66
C GLY A 138 10.65 -6.10 -6.87
N PRO A 139 9.41 -6.42 -7.29
CA PRO A 139 8.20 -6.01 -6.59
C PRO A 139 8.14 -6.62 -5.18
N VAL A 140 7.91 -5.77 -4.18
CA VAL A 140 7.62 -6.20 -2.80
C VAL A 140 6.16 -5.92 -2.52
N LYS A 141 5.40 -6.95 -2.11
CA LYS A 141 3.97 -6.85 -1.80
C LYS A 141 3.78 -6.88 -0.30
N LEU A 142 3.04 -5.91 0.22
CA LEU A 142 2.74 -5.75 1.64
C LEU A 142 1.24 -5.82 1.88
N THR A 143 0.85 -6.60 2.87
CA THR A 143 -0.53 -6.63 3.37
C THR A 143 -0.59 -5.79 4.64
N THR A 144 -1.42 -4.75 4.62
CA THR A 144 -1.49 -3.77 5.72
C THR A 144 -2.93 -3.48 6.10
N THR A 145 -3.10 -2.83 7.25
CA THR A 145 -4.34 -2.15 7.62
C THR A 145 -4.01 -0.72 8.00
N SER A 146 -4.90 0.22 7.69
CA SER A 146 -4.76 1.60 8.15
C SER A 146 -5.72 1.90 9.29
N PHE A 147 -5.33 2.79 10.19
CA PHE A 147 -6.11 3.22 11.35
C PHE A 147 -5.97 4.72 11.59
N ALA A 148 -7.01 5.39 12.09
CA ALA A 148 -6.97 6.82 12.36
C ALA A 148 -6.41 7.14 13.77
N ASN A 149 -6.76 6.32 14.76
CA ASN A 149 -6.42 6.53 16.16
C ASN A 149 -5.47 5.45 16.69
N ILE A 150 -4.55 5.84 17.58
CA ILE A 150 -3.72 4.93 18.36
C ILE A 150 -3.54 5.48 19.77
N THR A 151 -3.68 4.61 20.76
CA THR A 151 -3.38 4.89 22.16
C THR A 151 -2.21 4.01 22.59
N CYS A 152 -1.30 4.59 23.38
CA CYS A 152 -0.23 3.84 24.02
C CYS A 152 -0.58 3.74 25.50
N GLU A 153 -0.76 2.52 25.99
CA GLU A 153 -1.08 2.25 27.38
C GLU A 153 0.10 1.52 28.03
N SER A 154 0.54 2.02 29.18
CA SER A 154 1.53 1.33 30.00
C SER A 154 0.80 0.39 30.96
N LEU A 155 1.07 -0.91 30.85
CA LEU A 155 0.50 -1.94 31.72
C LEU A 155 1.45 -2.22 32.91
N PRO A 156 0.95 -2.62 34.10
CA PRO A 156 1.76 -2.98 35.26
C PRO A 156 2.53 -4.29 35.09
#